data_AF-A0A4Y8KY45-F1
#
_entry.id   AF-A0A4Y8KY45-F1
#
_cell.length_a   1.000
_cell.length_b   1.000
_cell.length_c   1.000
_cell.angle_alpha   90.00
_cell.angle_beta   90.00
_cell.angle_gamma   90.00
#
_symmetry.space_group_name_H-M   'P 1'
#
loop_
_entity.id
_entity.type
_entity.pdbx_description
1 polymer ?
#
loop_
_entity_poly.entity_id
_entity_poly.type
_entity_poly.pdbx_seq_one_letter_code
_entity_poly.pdbx_strand_id
1 'polypeptide(L)'
;MEMTTAAGRIFFHVMAALALMERALTVERTRAGLEAARKRVMTNRKITDARQLLAQGISAADIPHNVGGSIPTLYRWIPASDRETGKPENRA
;
A
#
# COMPACT_ATOMS: atom_id res chain seq x y z
N MET A 1 -27.02 -30.45 -15.80
CA MET A 1 -25.79 -30.92 -16.46
C MET A 1 -25.38 -32.22 -15.79
N GLU A 2 -25.41 -33.34 -16.52
CA GLU A 2 -25.08 -34.66 -15.97
C GLU A 2 -23.56 -34.83 -15.81
N MET A 3 -23.04 -34.69 -14.59
CA MET A 3 -21.60 -34.80 -14.27
C MET A 3 -21.11 -36.24 -14.13
N THR A 4 -22.00 -37.21 -14.22
CA THR A 4 -21.74 -38.66 -14.10
C THR A 4 -21.22 -39.27 -15.40
N THR A 5 -21.38 -38.58 -16.54
CA THR A 5 -20.82 -38.98 -17.84
C THR A 5 -19.35 -38.57 -17.96
N ALA A 6 -18.56 -39.30 -18.76
CA ALA A 6 -17.15 -38.97 -19.00
C ALA A 6 -16.98 -37.56 -19.60
N ALA A 7 -17.84 -37.19 -20.56
CA ALA A 7 -17.86 -35.85 -21.14
C ALA A 7 -18.26 -34.77 -20.11
N GLY A 8 -19.25 -35.07 -19.26
CA GLY A 8 -19.70 -34.18 -18.19
C GLY A 8 -18.61 -33.87 -17.17
N ARG A 9 -17.81 -34.87 -16.78
CA ARG A 9 -16.64 -34.67 -15.90
C ARG A 9 -15.60 -33.75 -16.52
N ILE A 10 -15.24 -33.98 -17.79
CA ILE A 10 -14.24 -33.15 -18.48
C ILE A 10 -14.72 -31.70 -18.57
N PHE A 11 -15.97 -31.47 -18.99
CA PHE A 11 -16.52 -30.13 -19.07
C PHE A 11 -16.55 -29.43 -17.71
N PHE A 12 -16.92 -30.15 -16.64
CA PHE A 12 -16.89 -29.61 -15.28
C PHE A 12 -15.48 -29.14 -14.87
N HIS A 13 -14.45 -29.95 -15.13
CA HIS A 13 -13.07 -29.57 -14.81
C HIS A 13 -12.58 -28.37 -15.62
N VAL A 14 -12.93 -28.29 -16.90
CA VAL A 14 -12.57 -27.13 -17.74
C VAL A 14 -13.26 -25.86 -17.22
N MET A 15 -14.55 -25.93 -16.90
CA MET A 15 -15.28 -24.79 -16.34
C MET A 15 -14.74 -24.38 -14.97
N ALA A 16 -14.36 -25.35 -14.12
CA ALA A 16 -13.74 -25.06 -12.84
C ALA A 16 -12.37 -24.36 -13.01
N ALA A 17 -11.54 -24.83 -13.94
CA ALA A 17 -10.25 -24.20 -14.25
C ALA A 17 -10.43 -22.78 -14.81
N LEU A 18 -11.41 -22.56 -15.68
CA LEU A 18 -11.76 -21.23 -16.21
C LEU A 18 -12.21 -20.29 -15.09
N ALA A 19 -13.13 -20.72 -14.23
CA ALA A 19 -13.61 -19.91 -13.11
C ALA A 19 -12.48 -19.51 -12.14
N LEU A 20 -11.55 -20.44 -11.87
CA LEU A 20 -10.36 -20.16 -11.06
C LEU A 20 -9.45 -19.12 -11.72
N MET A 21 -9.21 -19.24 -13.02
CA MET A 21 -8.42 -18.28 -13.80
C MET A 21 -9.06 -16.89 -13.80
N GLU A 22 -10.37 -16.79 -14.05
CA GLU A 22 -11.08 -15.50 -14.04
C GLU A 22 -11.03 -14.81 -12.68
N ARG A 23 -11.18 -15.59 -11.60
CA ARG A 23 -11.00 -15.09 -10.23
C ARG A 23 -9.58 -14.57 -10.02
N ALA A 24 -8.56 -15.32 -10.45
CA ALA A 24 -7.17 -14.91 -10.33
C ALA A 24 -6.88 -13.61 -11.10
N LEU A 25 -7.36 -13.48 -12.33
CA LEU A 25 -7.20 -12.27 -13.14
C LEU A 25 -7.89 -11.04 -12.51
N THR A 26 -9.06 -11.24 -11.92
CA THR A 26 -9.79 -10.16 -11.23
C THR A 26 -9.00 -9.67 -10.01
N VAL A 27 -8.48 -10.60 -9.20
CA VAL A 27 -7.64 -10.27 -8.04
C VAL A 27 -6.38 -9.52 -8.46
N GLU A 28 -5.72 -9.96 -9.53
CA GLU A 28 -4.50 -9.33 -10.03
C GLU A 28 -4.75 -7.87 -10.45
N ARG A 29 -5.86 -7.59 -11.15
CA ARG A 29 -6.24 -6.22 -11.50
C ARG A 29 -6.48 -5.34 -10.27
N THR A 30 -7.19 -5.86 -9.26
CA THR A 30 -7.41 -5.12 -8.01
C THR A 30 -6.10 -4.85 -7.29
N ARG A 31 -5.19 -5.83 -7.25
CA ARG A 31 -3.88 -5.68 -6.63
C ARG A 31 -3.04 -4.62 -7.36
N ALA A 32 -2.95 -4.70 -8.69
CA ALA A 32 -2.22 -3.72 -9.50
C ALA A 32 -2.80 -2.30 -9.31
N GLY A 33 -4.13 -2.16 -9.29
CA GLY A 33 -4.81 -0.89 -9.00
C GLY A 33 -4.51 -0.37 -7.59
N LEU A 34 -4.50 -1.25 -6.59
CA LEU A 34 -4.17 -0.89 -5.21
C LEU A 34 -2.70 -0.48 -5.07
N GLU A 35 -1.78 -1.15 -5.74
CA GLU A 35 -0.37 -0.78 -5.77
C GLU A 35 -0.15 0.59 -6.42
N ALA A 36 -0.83 0.86 -7.54
CA ALA A 36 -0.83 2.18 -8.17
C ALA A 36 -1.43 3.26 -7.24
N ALA A 37 -2.52 2.95 -6.54
CA ALA A 37 -3.12 3.86 -5.56
C ALA A 37 -2.20 4.12 -4.36
N ARG A 38 -1.53 3.08 -3.83
CA ARG A 38 -0.54 3.21 -2.74
C ARG A 38 0.60 4.16 -3.11
N LYS A 39 1.10 4.07 -4.34
CA LYS A 39 2.12 5.00 -4.88
C LYS A 39 1.62 6.44 -5.00
N ARG A 40 0.30 6.65 -5.16
CA ARG A 40 -0.32 7.99 -5.18
C ARG A 40 -0.54 8.57 -3.77
N VAL A 41 -0.76 7.74 -2.75
CA VAL A 41 -0.96 8.21 -1.37
C VAL A 41 0.27 8.96 -0.86
N MET A 42 1.46 8.39 -1.10
CA MET A 42 2.73 8.97 -0.67
C MET A 42 3.71 9.06 -1.85
N THR A 43 3.82 10.24 -2.44
CA THR A 43 4.78 10.55 -3.50
C THR A 43 6.13 10.96 -2.91
N ASN A 44 7.23 10.77 -3.65
CA ASN A 44 8.57 11.24 -3.25
C ASN A 44 8.60 12.71 -2.81
N ARG A 45 7.79 13.58 -3.45
CA ARG A 45 7.62 14.99 -3.04
C ARG A 45 7.11 15.11 -1.60
N LYS A 46 6.03 14.41 -1.27
CA LYS A 46 5.45 14.37 0.08
C LYS A 46 6.42 13.84 1.13
N ILE A 47 7.24 12.85 0.77
CA ILE A 47 8.28 12.32 1.67
C ILE A 47 9.34 13.39 1.93
N THR A 48 9.76 14.11 0.90
CA THR A 48 10.74 15.21 1.02
C THR A 48 10.19 16.34 1.88
N ASP A 49 8.96 16.76 1.62
CA ASP A 49 8.26 17.79 2.40
C ASP A 49 8.13 17.36 3.88
N ALA A 50 7.73 16.11 4.13
CA ALA A 50 7.63 15.56 5.48
C ALA A 50 8.98 15.49 6.22
N ARG A 51 10.08 15.15 5.51
CA ARG A 51 11.44 15.18 6.09
C ARG A 51 11.88 16.60 6.43
N GLN A 52 11.55 17.57 5.58
CA GLN A 52 11.85 18.98 5.85
C GLN A 52 11.07 19.52 7.06
N LEU A 53 9.79 19.16 7.18
CA LEU A 53 8.97 19.54 8.35
C LEU A 53 9.48 18.90 9.65
N LEU A 54 9.97 17.65 9.60
CA LEU A 54 10.65 17.01 10.74
C LEU A 54 11.93 17.76 11.12
N ALA A 55 12.75 18.16 10.14
CA ALA A 55 13.97 18.94 10.38
C ALA A 55 13.70 20.33 10.96
N GLN A 56 12.52 20.90 10.67
CA GLN A 56 12.04 22.16 11.26
C GLN A 56 11.50 22.00 12.70
N GLY A 57 11.51 20.78 13.25
CA GLY A 57 11.08 20.50 14.62
C GLY A 57 9.56 20.32 14.80
N ILE A 58 8.80 20.17 13.71
CA ILE A 58 7.35 19.91 13.78
C ILE A 58 7.13 18.48 14.27
N SER A 59 6.18 18.32 15.20
CA SER A 59 5.83 17.00 15.75
C SER A 59 5.36 16.05 14.65
N ALA A 60 5.84 14.80 14.71
CA ALA A 60 5.42 13.76 13.78
C ALA A 60 3.90 13.47 13.79
N ALA A 61 3.19 13.91 14.84
CA ALA A 61 1.73 13.84 14.92
C ALA A 61 1.02 14.85 13.99
N ASP A 62 1.67 15.99 13.70
CA ASP A 62 1.06 17.11 12.98
C ASP A 62 1.39 17.09 11.47
N ILE A 63 2.50 16.45 11.10
CA ILE A 63 2.95 16.33 9.70
C ILE A 63 1.91 15.70 8.77
N PRO A 64 1.14 14.66 9.15
CA PRO A 64 0.10 14.11 8.29
C PRO A 64 -1.01 15.11 7.95
N HIS A 65 -1.30 16.09 8.81
CA HIS A 65 -2.26 17.16 8.52
C HIS A 65 -1.72 18.11 7.44
N ASN A 66 -0.41 18.34 7.40
CA ASN A 66 0.24 19.25 6.44
C ASN A 66 0.52 18.60 5.07
N VAL A 67 0.95 17.34 5.07
CA VAL A 67 1.42 16.63 3.87
C VAL A 67 0.31 15.74 3.24
N GLY A 68 -0.75 15.48 4.00
CA GLY A 68 -1.85 14.61 3.61
C GLY A 68 -1.49 13.14 3.75
N GLY A 69 -2.11 12.47 4.70
CA GLY A 69 -1.92 11.06 5.02
C GLY A 69 -2.35 10.78 6.46
N SER A 70 -2.12 9.56 6.94
CA SER A 70 -2.34 9.19 8.34
C SER A 70 -1.01 9.01 9.08
N ILE A 71 -1.01 9.15 10.41
CA ILE A 71 0.18 8.90 11.26
C ILE A 71 0.84 7.53 10.96
N PRO A 72 0.09 6.41 10.85
CA PRO A 72 0.67 5.12 10.49
C PRO A 72 1.29 5.11 9.09
N THR A 73 0.72 5.88 8.16
CA THR A 73 1.29 6.02 6.81
C THR A 73 2.63 6.75 6.90
N LEU A 74 2.72 7.84 7.67
CA LEU A 74 3.99 8.56 7.85
C LEU A 74 5.07 7.64 8.43
N TYR A 75 4.78 6.89 9.50
CA TYR A 75 5.75 5.96 10.11
C TYR A 75 6.20 4.84 9.18
N ARG A 76 5.32 4.38 8.28
CA ARG A 76 5.66 3.34 7.30
C ARG A 76 6.68 3.83 6.27
N TRP A 77 6.71 5.13 5.95
CA TRP A 77 7.60 5.71 4.94
C TRP A 77 8.81 6.43 5.55
N ILE A 78 8.71 6.91 6.78
CA ILE A 78 9.78 7.58 7.53
C ILE A 78 9.84 6.93 8.92
N PRO A 79 10.64 5.87 9.09
CA PRO A 79 10.78 5.18 10.37
C PRO A 79 11.40 6.10 11.42
N ALA A 80 11.13 5.84 12.71
CA ALA A 80 11.59 6.68 13.82
C ALA A 80 13.13 6.80 13.90
N SER A 81 13.85 5.80 13.38
CA SER A 81 15.32 5.79 13.28
C SER A 81 15.90 6.93 12.44
N ASP A 82 15.14 7.41 11.43
CA ASP A 82 15.55 8.53 10.57
C ASP A 82 15.44 9.90 11.28
N ARG A 83 14.90 9.95 12.51
CA ARG A 83 14.73 11.19 13.28
C ARG A 83 15.94 11.55 14.13
N GLU A 84 16.80 10.58 14.42
CA GLU A 84 17.94 10.77 15.32
C GLU A 84 19.06 11.62 14.70
N THR A 85 19.09 11.74 13.37
CA THR A 85 20.02 12.60 12.63
C THR A 85 19.64 14.10 12.63
N GLY A 86 18.50 14.47 13.20
CA GLY A 86 17.98 15.85 13.20
C GLY A 86 17.64 16.41 14.57
N LYS A 87 18.16 15.85 15.67
CA LYS A 87 17.90 16.37 17.02
C LYS A 87 18.73 17.65 17.21
N PRO A 88 18.11 18.85 17.36
CA PRO A 88 18.83 19.96 17.96
C PRO A 88 19.11 19.55 19.41
N GLU A 89 20.40 19.41 19.71
CA GLU A 89 20.90 19.68 21.04
C GLU A 89 20.29 21.00 21.56
N ASN A 90 20.11 21.08 22.88
CA ASN A 90 19.64 22.24 23.64
C ASN A 90 18.13 22.32 23.94
N ARG A 91 17.77 21.74 25.11
CA ARG A 91 17.22 22.56 26.19
C ARG A 91 17.98 22.22 27.47
N ALA A 92 18.79 23.19 27.90
CA ALA A 92 19.12 23.42 29.29
C ALA A 92 17.85 23.58 30.17
#